data_AF-A0A3C1WEI9-F1
#
_entry.id   AF-A0A3C1WEI9-F1
#
_cell.length_a   1.000
_cell.length_b   1.000
_cell.length_c   1.000
_cell.angle_alpha   90.00
_cell.angle_beta   90.00
_cell.angle_gamma   90.00
#
_symmetry.space_group_name_H-M   'P 1'
#
loop_
_entity.id
_entity.type
_entity.pdbx_description
1 polymer ?
#
loop_
_entity_poly.entity_id
_entity_poly.type
_entity_poly.pdbx_seq_one_letter_code
_entity_poly.pdbx_strand_id
1 'polypeptide(L)'
;MIQKTDMPLSTEKDPLDYVDHRIIDLLCNMADAENDSVLRDALTQLATACAEGSLCLPFLPHSPERGTFLANAAKGNYASILGDASQPRPLILHRNRLYFHRHFHAEKAIAEGLLGRLNKTNAAIDAALVESALQKFSAPVTLTPRQKEALVMALREKIFLLSGGPGTGKTTWISSLLHVVFSLGAIPPHRIHLCAPTGRAAQRLQESLSSLPPPLGGQGGSVETLHRLLGYSPRSGQFARHSGDPIPADLVLLDEASMADAFTLAALVRALPADATLILVG
;
A
#
# COMPACT_ATOMS: atom_id res chain seq x y z
N MET A 1 37.42 22.53 23.40
CA MET A 1 36.71 23.35 24.40
C MET A 1 35.32 23.66 23.84
N ILE A 2 34.41 22.69 23.94
CA ILE A 2 32.96 22.89 23.83
C ILE A 2 32.41 22.02 24.96
N GLN A 3 32.01 22.66 26.05
CA GLN A 3 31.52 22.01 27.26
C GLN A 3 30.17 21.33 26.95
N LYS A 4 30.09 20.03 27.24
CA LYS A 4 28.82 19.34 27.47
C LYS A 4 28.28 19.86 28.80
N THR A 5 27.22 20.65 28.75
CA THR A 5 26.40 20.95 29.92
C THR A 5 25.41 19.80 30.07
N ASP A 6 25.51 19.06 31.16
CA ASP A 6 24.53 18.05 31.56
C ASP A 6 23.18 18.73 31.81
N MET A 7 22.15 18.29 31.07
CA MET A 7 20.73 18.59 31.35
C MET A 7 20.04 17.33 31.89
N PRO A 8 19.07 17.48 32.81
CA PRO A 8 18.57 16.37 33.61
C PRO A 8 17.72 15.38 32.80
N LEU A 9 17.84 14.10 33.15
CA LEU A 9 16.96 13.03 32.67
C LEU A 9 15.55 13.22 33.24
N SER A 10 14.62 13.72 32.44
CA SER A 10 13.21 13.29 32.36
C SER A 10 12.43 14.24 31.45
N THR A 11 12.02 13.76 30.28
CA THR A 11 10.88 14.26 29.49
C THR A 11 10.63 13.20 28.41
N GLU A 12 9.41 12.69 28.32
CA GLU A 12 8.98 11.96 27.13
C GLU A 12 9.33 12.81 25.91
N LYS A 13 10.08 12.22 24.98
CA LYS A 13 10.54 12.93 23.79
C LYS A 13 9.29 13.27 22.99
N ASP A 14 9.00 14.55 22.81
CA ASP A 14 7.87 15.01 21.98
C ASP A 14 7.93 14.25 20.64
N PRO A 15 6.90 13.46 20.30
CA PRO A 15 6.91 12.64 19.10
C PRO A 15 6.81 13.48 17.82
N LEU A 16 6.44 14.76 17.94
CA LEU A 16 6.25 15.69 16.83
C LEU A 16 7.50 16.53 16.57
N ASP A 17 7.75 16.83 15.30
CA ASP A 17 8.81 17.74 14.90
C ASP A 17 8.34 19.20 14.77
N TYR A 18 9.27 20.10 14.45
CA TYR A 18 8.96 21.52 14.25
C TYR A 18 7.93 21.75 13.12
N VAL A 19 7.97 20.95 12.06
CA VAL A 19 7.05 21.08 10.91
C VAL A 19 5.64 20.69 11.32
N ASP A 20 5.49 19.61 12.09
CA ASP A 20 4.20 19.16 12.61
C ASP A 20 3.53 20.26 13.44
N HIS A 21 4.26 20.85 14.40
CA HIS A 21 3.76 21.97 15.22
C HIS A 21 3.33 23.16 14.37
N ARG A 22 4.09 23.50 13.31
CA ARG A 22 3.74 24.59 12.38
C ARG A 22 2.49 24.29 11.55
N ILE A 23 2.27 23.03 11.17
CA ILE A 23 1.05 22.60 10.48
C ILE A 23 -0.16 22.73 11.41
N ILE A 24 -0.02 22.33 12.68
CA ILE A 24 -1.08 22.46 13.69
C ILE A 24 -1.47 23.93 13.88
N ASP A 25 -0.49 24.81 14.09
CA ASP A 25 -0.74 26.25 14.22
C ASP A 25 -1.44 26.81 12.97
N LEU A 26 -0.99 26.43 11.77
CA LEU A 26 -1.62 26.87 10.52
C LEU A 26 -3.09 26.44 10.44
N LEU A 27 -3.40 25.19 10.82
CA LEU A 27 -4.77 24.68 10.80
C LEU A 27 -5.66 25.38 11.83
N CYS A 28 -5.16 25.65 13.05
CA CYS A 28 -5.90 26.43 14.05
C CYS A 28 -6.19 27.84 13.56
N ASN A 29 -5.22 28.49 12.91
CA ASN A 29 -5.40 29.83 12.35
C ASN A 29 -6.42 29.83 11.19
N MET A 30 -6.37 28.84 10.31
CA MET A 30 -7.36 28.67 9.24
C MET A 30 -8.78 28.38 9.75
N ALA A 31 -8.90 27.90 10.99
CA ALA A 31 -10.17 27.68 11.68
C ALA A 31 -10.66 28.90 12.48
N ASP A 32 -9.93 30.02 12.46
CA ASP A 32 -10.15 31.18 13.35
C ASP A 32 -10.21 30.74 14.84
N ALA A 33 -9.41 29.74 15.21
CA ALA A 33 -9.51 29.01 16.47
C ALA A 33 -8.13 28.84 17.15
N GLU A 34 -7.30 29.90 17.16
CA GLU A 34 -5.90 29.87 17.64
C GLU A 34 -5.78 29.41 19.11
N ASN A 35 -6.77 29.79 19.93
CA ASN A 35 -6.85 29.49 21.36
C ASN A 35 -7.76 28.30 21.69
N ASP A 36 -8.27 27.58 20.69
CA ASP A 36 -9.10 26.39 20.91
C ASP A 36 -8.23 25.19 21.29
N SER A 37 -8.18 24.91 22.59
CA SER A 37 -7.41 23.79 23.15
C SER A 37 -7.94 22.44 22.69
N VAL A 38 -9.24 22.31 22.38
CA VAL A 38 -9.87 21.06 21.94
C VAL A 38 -9.45 20.74 20.50
N LEU A 39 -9.45 21.74 19.62
CA LEU A 39 -8.95 21.59 18.26
C LEU A 39 -7.45 21.27 18.25
N ARG A 40 -6.66 22.04 19.00
CA ARG A 40 -5.21 21.85 19.07
C ARG A 40 -4.85 20.45 19.58
N ASP A 41 -5.49 19.98 20.65
CA ASP A 41 -5.28 18.63 21.18
C ASP A 41 -5.65 17.53 20.16
N ALA A 42 -6.80 17.64 19.48
CA ALA A 42 -7.20 16.68 18.45
C ALA A 42 -6.20 16.63 17.27
N LEU A 43 -5.67 17.78 16.87
CA LEU A 43 -4.65 17.88 15.82
C LEU A 43 -3.31 17.29 16.25
N THR A 44 -2.87 17.56 17.48
CA THR A 44 -1.66 16.97 18.07
C THR A 44 -1.79 15.44 18.11
N GLN A 45 -2.90 14.91 18.62
CA GLN A 45 -3.12 13.46 18.66
C GLN A 45 -3.16 12.82 17.27
N LEU A 46 -3.76 13.50 16.29
CA LEU A 46 -3.76 13.04 14.90
C LEU A 46 -2.34 13.02 14.31
N ALA A 47 -1.58 14.11 14.48
CA ALA A 47 -0.21 14.20 14.01
C ALA A 47 0.66 13.11 14.63
N THR A 48 0.55 12.88 15.94
CA THR A 48 1.30 11.85 16.66
C THR A 48 0.93 10.46 16.14
N ALA A 49 -0.37 10.17 16.00
CA ALA A 49 -0.82 8.90 15.45
C ALA A 49 -0.28 8.65 14.03
N CYS A 50 -0.24 9.70 13.20
CA CYS A 50 0.32 9.61 11.84
C CYS A 50 1.83 9.43 11.83
N ALA A 51 2.57 10.10 12.72
CA ALA A 51 4.01 9.90 12.89
C ALA A 51 4.35 8.46 13.30
N GLU A 52 3.45 7.81 14.04
CA GLU A 52 3.54 6.40 14.43
C GLU A 52 3.02 5.42 13.36
N GLY A 53 2.55 5.91 12.21
CA GLY A 53 2.12 5.10 11.06
C GLY A 53 0.61 4.86 10.94
N SER A 54 -0.21 5.46 11.81
CA SER A 54 -1.68 5.40 11.68
C SER A 54 -2.18 6.30 10.54
N LEU A 55 -3.24 5.89 9.84
CA LEU A 55 -3.87 6.74 8.82
C LEU A 55 -4.85 7.77 9.39
N CYS A 56 -5.30 7.56 10.63
CA CYS A 56 -6.33 8.38 11.25
C CYS A 56 -6.31 8.30 12.77
N LEU A 57 -6.98 9.26 13.39
CA LEU A 57 -7.33 9.24 14.80
C LEU A 57 -8.78 8.76 14.98
N PRO A 58 -9.04 7.59 15.58
CA PRO A 58 -10.39 7.14 15.87
C PRO A 58 -10.99 7.82 17.10
N PHE A 59 -12.22 8.31 16.97
CA PHE A 59 -13.03 8.88 18.05
C PHE A 59 -13.88 7.77 18.65
N LEU A 60 -13.27 7.01 19.55
CA LEU A 60 -13.94 5.93 20.27
C LEU A 60 -14.90 6.51 21.33
N PRO A 61 -16.02 5.81 21.64
CA PRO A 61 -17.06 6.32 22.54
C PRO A 61 -16.60 6.66 23.97
N HIS A 62 -15.46 6.13 24.41
CA HIS A 62 -14.99 6.24 25.80
C HIS A 62 -13.94 7.32 26.03
N SER A 63 -13.66 8.19 25.05
CA SER A 63 -12.72 9.31 25.20
C SER A 63 -13.48 10.64 25.31
N PRO A 64 -13.61 11.23 26.52
CA PRO A 64 -14.43 12.43 26.73
C PRO A 64 -13.91 13.67 25.98
N GLU A 65 -12.59 13.83 25.86
CA GLU A 65 -11.94 14.92 25.10
C GLU A 65 -12.32 14.86 23.61
N ARG A 66 -12.34 13.64 23.06
CA ARG A 66 -12.76 13.36 21.68
C ARG A 66 -14.26 13.62 21.46
N GLY A 67 -15.10 13.40 22.47
CA GLY A 67 -16.52 13.74 22.44
C GLY A 67 -16.77 15.25 22.26
N THR A 68 -15.98 16.09 22.96
CA THR A 68 -16.08 17.55 22.85
C THR A 68 -15.71 18.04 21.46
N PHE A 69 -14.64 17.50 20.85
CA PHE A 69 -14.27 17.81 19.49
C PHE A 69 -15.41 17.52 18.50
N LEU A 70 -16.02 16.32 18.59
CA LEU A 70 -17.15 15.95 17.71
C LEU A 70 -18.36 16.86 17.91
N ALA A 71 -18.66 17.24 19.15
CA ALA A 71 -19.75 18.16 19.45
C ALA A 71 -19.51 19.57 18.85
N ASN A 72 -18.28 20.07 18.93
CA ASN A 72 -17.89 21.35 18.31
C ASN A 72 -17.91 21.27 16.77
N ALA A 73 -17.42 20.17 16.20
CA ALA A 73 -17.47 19.92 14.76
C ALA A 73 -18.92 19.88 14.25
N ALA A 74 -19.84 19.22 14.98
CA ALA A 74 -21.26 19.15 14.63
C ALA A 74 -21.98 20.51 14.68
N LYS A 75 -21.48 21.45 15.50
CA LYS A 75 -21.95 22.85 15.54
C LYS A 75 -21.40 23.72 14.41
N GLY A 76 -20.49 23.19 13.59
CA GLY A 76 -19.88 23.92 12.48
C GLY A 76 -18.65 24.73 12.85
N ASN A 77 -18.12 24.61 14.08
CA ASN A 77 -17.01 25.43 14.57
C ASN A 77 -15.74 25.30 13.72
N TYR A 78 -15.54 24.16 13.04
CA TYR A 78 -14.34 23.86 12.26
C TYR A 78 -14.60 23.76 10.75
N ALA A 79 -15.74 24.26 10.27
CA ALA A 79 -16.20 24.04 8.88
C ALA A 79 -15.25 24.57 7.79
N SER A 80 -14.33 25.50 8.12
CA SER A 80 -13.32 26.01 7.20
C SER A 80 -12.21 24.99 6.90
N ILE A 81 -11.87 24.12 7.85
CA ILE A 81 -10.79 23.13 7.74
C ILE A 81 -11.26 21.69 7.75
N LEU A 82 -12.46 21.43 8.27
CA LEU A 82 -13.04 20.10 8.45
C LEU A 82 -14.16 19.88 7.43
N GLY A 83 -14.04 18.80 6.67
CA GLY A 83 -15.06 18.37 5.72
C GLY A 83 -15.40 16.89 5.84
N ASP A 84 -16.23 16.46 4.91
CA ASP A 84 -16.48 15.05 4.64
C ASP A 84 -15.64 14.56 3.45
N ALA A 85 -15.90 13.33 3.01
CA ALA A 85 -15.24 12.69 1.88
C ALA A 85 -15.50 13.34 0.51
N SER A 86 -16.37 14.35 0.42
CA SER A 86 -16.79 15.00 -0.83
C SER A 86 -16.14 16.38 -1.04
N GLN A 87 -15.60 16.99 0.02
CA GLN A 87 -15.05 18.35 -0.03
C GLN A 87 -13.53 18.34 0.08
N PRO A 88 -12.81 19.23 -0.65
CA PRO A 88 -11.36 19.34 -0.58
C PRO A 88 -10.92 20.13 0.67
N ARG A 89 -11.18 19.57 1.86
CA ARG A 89 -10.81 20.16 3.15
C ARG A 89 -9.53 19.53 3.70
N PRO A 90 -8.66 20.29 4.39
CA PRO A 90 -7.42 19.75 4.99
C PRO A 90 -7.65 18.56 5.92
N LEU A 91 -8.77 18.57 6.65
CA LEU A 91 -9.18 17.50 7.54
C LEU A 91 -10.48 16.86 7.04
N ILE A 92 -10.57 15.55 7.20
CA ILE A 92 -11.76 14.78 6.87
C ILE A 92 -12.23 14.05 8.13
N LEU A 93 -13.50 14.27 8.50
CA LEU A 93 -14.18 13.48 9.50
C LEU A 93 -15.05 12.45 8.80
N HIS A 94 -14.68 11.17 8.89
CA HIS A 94 -15.45 10.08 8.28
C HIS A 94 -15.65 8.95 9.29
N ARG A 95 -16.92 8.59 9.56
CA ARG A 95 -17.29 7.48 10.47
C ARG A 95 -16.58 7.56 11.83
N ASN A 96 -16.62 8.72 12.48
CA ASN A 96 -15.95 9.00 13.76
C ASN A 96 -14.42 8.75 13.73
N ARG A 97 -13.78 9.03 12.60
CA ARG A 97 -12.32 9.04 12.47
C ARG A 97 -11.91 10.35 11.81
N LEU A 98 -10.92 11.01 12.41
CA LEU A 98 -10.32 12.21 11.85
C LEU A 98 -9.09 11.81 11.04
N TYR A 99 -8.98 12.39 9.85
CA TYR A 99 -7.90 12.16 8.91
C TYR A 99 -7.33 13.50 8.46
N PHE A 100 -6.04 13.55 8.16
CA PHE A 100 -5.57 14.49 7.15
C PHE A 100 -6.09 14.06 5.78
N HIS A 101 -6.44 15.02 4.93
CA HIS A 101 -6.98 14.80 3.57
C HIS A 101 -6.22 13.71 2.80
N ARG A 102 -4.88 13.82 2.75
CA ARG A 102 -4.03 12.88 2.02
C ARG A 102 -4.16 11.43 2.52
N HIS A 103 -4.29 11.22 3.83
CA HIS A 103 -4.38 9.88 4.42
C HIS A 103 -5.74 9.24 4.11
N PHE A 104 -6.83 9.99 4.26
CA PHE A 104 -8.17 9.51 3.88
C PHE A 104 -8.21 9.10 2.41
N HIS A 105 -7.67 9.92 1.51
CA HIS A 105 -7.65 9.62 0.08
C HIS A 105 -6.73 8.45 -0.30
N ALA A 106 -5.71 8.16 0.51
CA ALA A 106 -4.89 6.97 0.35
C ALA A 106 -5.68 5.70 0.74
N GLU A 107 -6.31 5.70 1.93
CA GLU A 107 -7.17 4.60 2.39
C GLU A 107 -8.32 4.34 1.40
N LYS A 108 -9.02 5.39 0.99
CA LYS A 108 -10.11 5.31 0.01
C LYS A 108 -9.65 4.72 -1.32
N ALA A 109 -8.49 5.15 -1.83
CA ALA A 109 -7.96 4.63 -3.09
C ALA A 109 -7.57 3.15 -3.01
N ILE A 110 -6.99 2.71 -1.89
CA ILE A 110 -6.73 1.29 -1.64
C ILE A 110 -8.04 0.52 -1.65
N ALA A 111 -9.03 0.95 -0.87
CA ALA A 111 -10.32 0.29 -0.78
C ALA A 111 -10.99 0.18 -2.16
N GLU A 112 -11.11 1.29 -2.88
CA GLU A 112 -11.73 1.31 -4.22
C GLU A 112 -10.95 0.46 -5.23
N GLY A 113 -9.61 0.51 -5.21
CA GLY A 113 -8.76 -0.27 -6.10
C GLY A 113 -8.85 -1.77 -5.86
N LEU A 114 -9.02 -2.20 -4.60
CA LEU A 114 -9.24 -3.61 -4.25
C LEU A 114 -10.67 -4.04 -4.59
N LEU A 115 -11.68 -3.28 -4.14
CA LEU A 115 -13.09 -3.57 -4.38
C LEU A 115 -13.43 -3.62 -5.87
N GLY A 116 -12.84 -2.74 -6.69
CA GLY A 116 -13.05 -2.73 -8.13
C GLY A 116 -12.49 -3.95 -8.87
N ARG A 117 -11.61 -4.73 -8.21
CA ARG A 117 -11.07 -6.00 -8.71
C ARG A 117 -11.80 -7.21 -8.14
N LEU A 118 -12.51 -7.05 -7.02
CA LEU A 118 -13.35 -8.12 -6.49
C LEU A 118 -14.44 -8.50 -7.51
N ASN A 119 -14.78 -9.78 -7.54
CA ASN A 119 -15.80 -10.38 -8.42
C ASN A 119 -15.47 -10.37 -9.92
N LYS A 120 -14.32 -9.83 -10.34
CA LYS A 120 -13.80 -10.05 -11.69
C LYS A 120 -13.01 -11.34 -11.70
N THR A 121 -13.50 -12.37 -12.39
CA THR A 121 -12.86 -13.68 -12.44
C THR A 121 -12.61 -14.13 -13.87
N ASN A 122 -11.52 -14.86 -14.08
CA ASN A 122 -11.25 -15.59 -15.30
C ASN A 122 -11.69 -17.05 -15.13
N ALA A 123 -12.96 -17.32 -15.46
CA ALA A 123 -13.55 -18.64 -15.32
C ALA A 123 -12.86 -19.72 -16.19
N ALA A 124 -12.08 -19.34 -17.20
CA ALA A 124 -11.34 -20.27 -18.04
C ALA A 124 -10.15 -20.93 -17.32
N ILE A 125 -9.71 -20.40 -16.19
CA ILE A 125 -8.64 -21.00 -15.38
C ILE A 125 -9.25 -22.02 -14.41
N ASP A 126 -8.88 -23.29 -14.57
CA ASP A 126 -9.23 -24.38 -13.65
C ASP A 126 -8.00 -25.17 -13.16
N ALA A 127 -8.24 -26.10 -12.24
CA ALA A 127 -7.18 -26.91 -11.64
C ALA A 127 -6.48 -27.82 -12.67
N ALA A 128 -7.21 -28.35 -13.66
CA ALA A 128 -6.65 -29.23 -14.67
C ALA A 128 -5.70 -28.48 -15.61
N LEU A 129 -6.06 -27.26 -15.99
CA LEU A 129 -5.24 -26.36 -16.80
C LEU A 129 -3.95 -25.98 -16.08
N VAL A 130 -4.05 -25.60 -14.79
CA VAL A 130 -2.87 -25.27 -13.96
C VAL A 130 -1.96 -26.49 -13.78
N GLU A 131 -2.51 -27.66 -13.51
CA GLU A 131 -1.73 -28.89 -13.37
C GLU A 131 -1.02 -29.26 -14.68
N SER A 132 -1.72 -29.16 -15.82
CA SER A 132 -1.12 -29.38 -17.14
C SER A 132 0.01 -28.39 -17.44
N ALA A 133 -0.15 -27.12 -17.04
CA ALA A 133 0.89 -26.11 -17.19
C ALA A 133 2.12 -26.40 -16.31
N LEU A 134 1.91 -26.85 -15.06
CA LEU A 134 2.98 -27.25 -14.14
C LEU A 134 3.76 -28.47 -14.66
N GLN A 135 3.10 -29.44 -15.30
CA GLN A 135 3.77 -30.62 -15.88
C GLN A 135 4.72 -30.27 -17.03
N LYS A 136 4.52 -29.14 -17.71
CA LYS A 136 5.44 -28.63 -18.74
C LYS A 136 6.72 -28.03 -18.16
N PHE A 137 6.86 -27.97 -16.84
CA PHE A 137 8.05 -27.43 -16.20
C PHE A 137 9.21 -28.43 -16.30
N SER A 138 10.35 -27.97 -16.82
CA SER A 138 11.53 -28.81 -17.03
C SER A 138 12.17 -29.31 -15.73
N ALA A 139 11.92 -28.63 -14.61
CA ALA A 139 12.36 -29.02 -13.28
C ALA A 139 11.14 -29.16 -12.36
N PRO A 140 10.59 -30.36 -12.14
CA PRO A 140 9.34 -30.52 -11.40
C PRO A 140 9.46 -29.93 -9.99
N VAL A 141 8.62 -28.95 -9.69
CA VAL A 141 8.50 -28.36 -8.34
C VAL A 141 7.38 -29.06 -7.61
N THR A 142 7.71 -29.65 -6.46
CA THR A 142 6.72 -30.26 -5.58
C THR A 142 6.02 -29.18 -4.79
N LEU A 143 4.81 -28.82 -5.22
CA LEU A 143 3.90 -27.95 -4.47
C LEU A 143 2.96 -28.78 -3.60
N THR A 144 2.69 -28.27 -2.41
CA THR A 144 1.62 -28.79 -1.56
C THR A 144 0.24 -28.59 -2.21
N PRO A 145 -0.80 -29.37 -1.86
CA PRO A 145 -2.15 -29.16 -2.37
C PRO A 145 -2.65 -27.72 -2.19
N ARG A 146 -2.39 -27.11 -1.02
CA ARG A 146 -2.75 -25.70 -0.75
C ARG A 146 -2.02 -24.70 -1.66
N GLN A 147 -0.75 -24.94 -1.97
CA GLN A 147 0.00 -24.09 -2.92
C GLN A 147 -0.56 -24.21 -4.34
N LYS A 148 -0.99 -25.41 -4.76
CA LYS A 148 -1.67 -25.62 -6.05
C LYS A 148 -3.03 -24.91 -6.09
N GLU A 149 -3.84 -25.03 -5.04
CA GLU A 149 -5.10 -24.29 -4.90
C GLU A 149 -4.88 -22.78 -4.97
N ALA A 150 -3.84 -22.28 -4.28
CA ALA A 150 -3.45 -20.89 -4.32
C ALA A 150 -3.05 -20.43 -5.74
N LEU A 151 -2.36 -21.27 -6.53
CA LEU A 151 -2.05 -20.94 -7.93
C LEU A 151 -3.32 -20.77 -8.77
N VAL A 152 -4.27 -21.70 -8.65
CA VAL A 152 -5.55 -21.62 -9.36
C VAL A 152 -6.29 -20.34 -8.98
N MET A 153 -6.35 -20.02 -7.69
CA MET A 153 -7.01 -18.81 -7.21
C MET A 153 -6.31 -17.54 -7.71
N ALA A 154 -4.98 -17.47 -7.64
CA ALA A 154 -4.21 -16.30 -8.08
C ALA A 154 -4.35 -15.98 -9.57
N LEU A 155 -4.54 -17.01 -10.41
CA LEU A 155 -4.71 -16.87 -11.85
C LEU A 155 -6.17 -16.62 -12.26
N ARG A 156 -7.12 -17.03 -11.41
CA ARG A 156 -8.56 -16.84 -11.64
C ARG A 156 -9.02 -15.47 -11.17
N GLU A 157 -8.57 -15.01 -10.02
CA GLU A 157 -9.01 -13.75 -9.41
C GLU A 157 -8.18 -12.54 -9.90
N LYS A 158 -8.77 -11.34 -9.94
CA LYS A 158 -8.04 -10.10 -10.25
C LYS A 158 -7.32 -9.48 -9.06
N ILE A 159 -7.58 -9.97 -7.86
CA ILE A 159 -6.83 -9.62 -6.65
C ILE A 159 -6.60 -10.88 -5.85
N PHE A 160 -5.35 -11.12 -5.46
CA PHE A 160 -4.97 -12.28 -4.66
C PHE A 160 -3.93 -11.89 -3.61
N LEU A 161 -4.08 -12.42 -2.40
CA LEU A 161 -3.13 -12.23 -1.30
C LEU A 161 -2.59 -13.59 -0.87
N LEU A 162 -1.28 -13.76 -0.98
CA LEU A 162 -0.55 -14.90 -0.43
C LEU A 162 0.13 -14.49 0.87
N SER A 163 -0.44 -14.93 2.00
CA SER A 163 0.18 -14.74 3.31
C SER A 163 0.97 -15.97 3.75
N GLY A 164 2.17 -15.79 4.30
CA GLY A 164 2.91 -16.91 4.90
C GLY A 164 4.18 -16.47 5.64
N GLY A 165 4.51 -17.16 6.74
CA GLY A 165 5.74 -16.88 7.50
C GLY A 165 7.03 -17.12 6.71
N PRO A 166 8.19 -16.71 7.24
CA PRO A 166 9.49 -17.01 6.64
C PRO A 166 9.68 -18.51 6.40
N GLY A 167 10.25 -18.89 5.25
CA GLY A 167 10.50 -20.30 4.91
C GLY A 167 9.29 -21.13 4.46
N THR A 168 8.11 -20.53 4.28
CA THR A 168 6.88 -21.23 3.83
C THR A 168 6.81 -21.50 2.32
N GLY A 169 7.90 -21.26 1.59
CA GLY A 169 7.98 -21.52 0.15
C GLY A 169 7.24 -20.50 -0.74
N LYS A 170 7.02 -19.26 -0.27
CA LYS A 170 6.40 -18.18 -1.07
C LYS A 170 7.16 -17.96 -2.39
N THR A 171 8.49 -17.93 -2.33
CA THR A 171 9.33 -17.76 -3.53
C THR A 171 9.16 -18.93 -4.50
N THR A 172 9.12 -20.17 -4.00
CA THR A 172 8.83 -21.37 -4.82
C THR A 172 7.45 -21.28 -5.47
N TRP A 173 6.47 -20.75 -4.75
CA TRP A 173 5.13 -20.51 -5.27
C TRP A 173 5.14 -19.43 -6.36
N ILE A 174 5.86 -18.31 -6.17
CA ILE A 174 6.01 -17.25 -7.18
C ILE A 174 6.64 -17.81 -8.46
N SER A 175 7.74 -18.58 -8.34
CA SER A 175 8.38 -19.23 -9.48
C SER A 175 7.40 -20.13 -10.24
N SER A 176 6.58 -20.89 -9.52
CA SER A 176 5.59 -21.79 -10.11
C SER A 176 4.45 -21.03 -10.78
N LEU A 177 3.98 -19.93 -10.18
CA LEU A 177 2.99 -19.03 -10.75
C LEU A 177 3.47 -18.51 -12.10
N LEU A 178 4.67 -17.95 -12.14
CA LEU A 178 5.19 -17.36 -13.37
C LEU A 178 5.38 -18.43 -14.44
N HIS A 179 5.85 -19.62 -14.08
CA HIS A 179 5.90 -20.75 -15.02
C HIS A 179 4.54 -21.06 -15.63
N VAL A 180 3.49 -21.13 -14.81
CA VAL A 180 2.12 -21.36 -15.30
C VAL A 180 1.69 -20.22 -16.23
N VAL A 181 1.90 -18.96 -15.84
CA VAL A 181 1.53 -17.80 -16.68
C VAL A 181 2.19 -17.86 -18.06
N PHE A 182 3.50 -18.12 -18.12
CA PHE A 182 4.22 -18.22 -19.39
C PHE A 182 3.83 -19.45 -20.21
N SER A 183 3.59 -20.58 -19.55
CA SER A 183 3.16 -21.84 -20.17
C SER A 183 1.77 -21.73 -20.82
N LEU A 184 0.89 -20.91 -20.24
CA LEU A 184 -0.42 -20.59 -20.82
C LEU A 184 -0.34 -19.57 -21.95
N GLY A 185 0.69 -18.72 -21.98
CA GLY A 185 0.90 -17.72 -23.03
C GLY A 185 -0.19 -16.62 -23.11
N ALA A 186 -1.05 -16.53 -22.09
CA ALA A 186 -2.19 -15.62 -22.08
C ALA A 186 -1.78 -14.15 -21.80
N ILE A 187 -0.63 -13.93 -21.16
CA ILE A 187 -0.10 -12.61 -20.84
C ILE A 187 1.30 -12.49 -21.45
N PRO A 188 1.56 -11.48 -22.30
CA PRO A 188 2.88 -11.30 -22.86
C PRO A 188 3.88 -10.84 -21.78
N PRO A 189 5.16 -11.26 -21.83
CA PRO A 189 6.13 -10.99 -20.76
C PRO A 189 6.26 -9.52 -20.34
N HIS A 190 6.22 -8.59 -21.30
CA HIS A 190 6.35 -7.15 -21.03
C HIS A 190 5.14 -6.52 -20.30
N ARG A 191 4.04 -7.28 -20.12
CA ARG A 191 2.85 -6.88 -19.34
C ARG A 191 2.82 -7.53 -17.95
N ILE A 192 3.88 -8.24 -17.56
CA ILE A 192 4.06 -8.84 -16.24
C ILE A 192 5.11 -8.04 -15.49
N HIS A 193 4.73 -7.45 -14.36
CA HIS A 193 5.64 -6.67 -13.52
C HIS A 193 5.79 -7.33 -12.16
N LEU A 194 7.05 -7.54 -11.75
CA LEU A 194 7.40 -8.05 -10.43
C LEU A 194 8.05 -6.91 -9.66
N CYS A 195 7.57 -6.63 -8.46
CA CYS A 195 8.10 -5.55 -7.67
C CYS A 195 8.17 -5.88 -6.18
N ALA A 196 9.01 -5.12 -5.48
CA ALA A 196 9.10 -5.15 -4.03
C ALA A 196 9.23 -3.71 -3.47
N PRO A 197 8.91 -3.45 -2.19
CA PRO A 197 9.02 -2.11 -1.61
C PRO A 197 10.45 -1.59 -1.54
N THR A 198 11.43 -2.48 -1.36
CA THR A 198 12.85 -2.11 -1.20
C THR A 198 13.75 -2.73 -2.26
N GLY A 199 14.87 -2.08 -2.55
CA GLY A 199 15.86 -2.59 -3.52
C GLY A 199 16.46 -3.95 -3.11
N ARG A 200 16.67 -4.18 -1.80
CA ARG A 200 17.17 -5.47 -1.29
C ARG A 200 16.16 -6.59 -1.49
N ALA A 201 14.87 -6.34 -1.25
CA ALA A 201 13.83 -7.34 -1.49
C ALA A 201 13.70 -7.65 -2.99
N ALA A 202 13.71 -6.62 -3.84
CA ALA A 202 13.67 -6.78 -5.30
C ALA A 202 14.86 -7.60 -5.81
N GLN A 203 16.08 -7.32 -5.34
CA GLN A 203 17.28 -8.08 -5.70
C GLN A 203 17.19 -9.54 -5.26
N ARG A 204 16.75 -9.83 -4.03
CA ARG A 204 16.60 -11.21 -3.53
C ARG A 204 15.57 -12.01 -4.34
N LEU A 205 14.46 -11.38 -4.69
CA LEU A 205 13.46 -12.01 -5.56
C LEU A 205 14.07 -12.26 -6.95
N GLN A 206 14.79 -11.29 -7.53
CA GLN A 206 15.48 -11.47 -8.80
C GLN A 206 16.47 -12.63 -8.79
N GLU A 207 17.30 -12.73 -7.74
CA GLU A 207 18.26 -13.84 -7.55
C GLU A 207 17.54 -15.18 -7.47
N SER A 208 16.44 -15.24 -6.74
CA SER A 208 15.65 -16.47 -6.60
C SER A 208 14.97 -16.92 -7.89
N LEU A 209 14.65 -15.98 -8.77
CA LEU A 209 14.04 -16.24 -10.08
C LEU A 209 15.10 -16.46 -11.18
N SER A 210 16.36 -16.08 -10.96
CA SER A 210 17.43 -16.13 -11.96
C SER A 210 17.77 -17.53 -12.48
N SER A 211 17.46 -18.57 -11.67
CA SER A 211 17.66 -19.97 -12.03
C SER A 211 16.56 -20.55 -12.92
N LEU A 212 15.47 -19.80 -13.15
CA LEU A 212 14.36 -20.22 -14.01
C LEU A 212 14.75 -20.09 -15.49
N PRO A 213 14.25 -20.96 -16.39
CA PRO A 213 14.52 -20.85 -17.82
C PRO A 213 13.87 -19.60 -18.44
N PRO A 214 14.40 -19.04 -19.55
CA PRO A 214 13.76 -17.93 -20.25
C PRO A 214 12.29 -18.22 -20.60
N PRO A 215 11.39 -17.21 -20.57
CA PRO A 215 11.68 -15.80 -20.30
C PRO A 215 11.83 -15.44 -18.81
N LEU A 216 11.72 -16.41 -17.89
CA LEU A 216 11.75 -16.20 -16.44
C LEU A 216 13.14 -15.84 -15.90
N GLY A 217 14.19 -16.51 -16.40
CA GLY A 217 15.58 -16.12 -16.19
C GLY A 217 16.15 -15.54 -17.48
N GLY A 218 16.35 -14.23 -17.51
CA GLY A 218 16.87 -13.50 -18.68
C GLY A 218 16.22 -12.12 -18.88
N GLN A 219 16.36 -11.57 -20.08
CA GLN A 219 15.95 -10.21 -20.50
C GLN A 219 14.43 -9.90 -20.38
N GLY A 220 13.58 -10.83 -19.93
CA GLY A 220 12.12 -10.73 -19.99
C GLY A 220 11.39 -10.47 -18.66
N GLY A 221 12.05 -10.65 -17.51
CA GLY A 221 11.44 -10.46 -16.19
C GLY A 221 12.39 -9.75 -15.24
N SER A 222 12.37 -8.41 -15.24
CA SER A 222 13.10 -7.63 -14.25
C SER A 222 12.22 -7.40 -13.03
N VAL A 223 12.71 -7.80 -11.86
CA VAL A 223 12.14 -7.37 -10.59
C VAL A 223 12.65 -5.98 -10.29
N GLU A 224 11.73 -5.05 -10.03
CA GLU A 224 12.09 -3.67 -9.69
C GLU A 224 11.49 -3.23 -8.36
N THR A 225 11.83 -2.02 -7.91
CA THR A 225 11.18 -1.46 -6.72
C THR A 225 9.84 -0.85 -7.09
N LEU A 226 8.91 -0.78 -6.14
CA LEU A 226 7.64 -0.05 -6.33
C LEU A 226 7.87 1.38 -6.81
N HIS A 227 8.88 2.06 -6.25
CA HIS A 227 9.25 3.41 -6.65
C HIS A 227 9.69 3.48 -8.12
N ARG A 228 10.44 2.50 -8.60
CA ARG A 228 10.90 2.45 -9.99
C ARG A 228 9.76 2.14 -10.95
N LEU A 229 8.92 1.14 -10.63
CA LEU A 229 7.72 0.78 -11.39
C LEU A 229 6.77 1.97 -11.55
N LEU A 230 6.57 2.74 -10.48
CA LEU A 230 5.72 3.93 -10.47
C LEU A 230 6.38 5.18 -11.08
N GLY A 231 7.66 5.11 -11.45
CA GLY A 231 8.42 6.25 -11.97
C GLY A 231 8.55 7.38 -10.96
N TYR A 232 8.91 7.07 -9.71
CA TYR A 232 9.13 8.06 -8.66
C TYR A 232 10.27 9.03 -9.01
N SER A 233 10.01 10.32 -8.86
CA SER A 233 10.97 11.38 -9.09
C SER A 233 11.36 12.05 -7.75
N PRO A 234 12.59 11.84 -7.25
CA PRO A 234 13.05 12.47 -6.00
C PRO A 234 13.02 14.00 -6.04
N ARG A 235 13.14 14.60 -7.23
CA ARG A 235 13.12 16.06 -7.41
C ARG A 235 11.73 16.67 -7.18
N SER A 236 10.68 15.95 -7.54
CA SER A 236 9.29 16.43 -7.44
C SER A 236 8.52 15.78 -6.30
N GLY A 237 8.99 14.66 -5.77
CA GLY A 237 8.24 13.84 -4.80
C GLY A 237 7.01 13.16 -5.40
N GLN A 238 6.92 13.07 -6.74
CA GLN A 238 5.75 12.56 -7.45
C GLN A 238 6.06 11.25 -8.19
N PHE A 239 5.01 10.46 -8.40
CA PHE A 239 5.03 9.28 -9.27
C PHE A 239 4.59 9.66 -10.68
N ALA A 240 5.30 9.17 -11.68
CA ALA A 240 4.95 9.39 -13.09
C ALA A 240 3.72 8.58 -13.52
N ARG A 241 3.53 7.38 -12.95
CA ARG A 241 2.38 6.52 -13.27
C ARG A 241 1.18 6.87 -12.40
N HIS A 242 0.01 7.00 -13.03
CA HIS A 242 -1.26 7.30 -12.38
C HIS A 242 -2.43 6.84 -13.27
N SER A 243 -3.67 7.12 -12.89
CA SER A 243 -4.85 6.67 -13.64
C SER A 243 -4.96 7.19 -15.08
N GLY A 244 -4.26 8.30 -15.41
CA GLY A 244 -4.21 8.89 -16.75
C GLY A 244 -3.02 8.43 -17.59
N ASP A 245 -1.99 7.88 -16.95
CA ASP A 245 -0.87 7.19 -17.59
C ASP A 245 -0.57 5.90 -16.80
N PRO A 246 -1.40 4.86 -17.00
CA PRO A 246 -1.33 3.64 -16.20
C PRO A 246 -0.07 2.83 -16.51
N ILE A 247 0.31 1.97 -15.56
CA ILE A 247 1.33 0.95 -15.78
C ILE A 247 0.83 0.02 -16.90
N PRO A 248 1.61 -0.22 -17.97
CA PRO A 248 1.23 -1.14 -19.05
C PRO A 248 1.35 -2.59 -18.58
N ALA A 249 0.40 -3.03 -17.75
CA ALA A 249 0.41 -4.32 -17.08
C ALA A 249 -0.93 -5.05 -17.23
N ASP A 250 -0.86 -6.38 -17.32
CA ASP A 250 -1.99 -7.29 -17.10
C ASP A 250 -1.83 -8.07 -15.79
N LEU A 251 -0.59 -8.23 -15.30
CA LEU A 251 -0.27 -8.85 -14.02
C LEU A 251 0.79 -8.02 -13.31
N VAL A 252 0.53 -7.66 -12.06
CA VAL A 252 1.53 -7.07 -11.17
C VAL A 252 1.59 -7.89 -9.88
N LEU A 253 2.81 -8.31 -9.53
CA LEU A 253 3.10 -9.00 -8.29
C LEU A 253 3.95 -8.11 -7.40
N LEU A 254 3.48 -7.87 -6.18
CA LEU A 254 4.19 -7.18 -5.12
C LEU A 254 4.63 -8.19 -4.05
N ASP A 255 5.92 -8.48 -3.99
CA ASP A 255 6.53 -9.27 -2.92
C ASP A 255 6.88 -8.39 -1.72
N GLU A 256 6.94 -8.98 -0.53
CA GLU A 256 7.11 -8.26 0.75
C GLU A 256 6.06 -7.14 0.93
N ALA A 257 4.81 -7.39 0.52
CA ALA A 257 3.71 -6.42 0.57
C ALA A 257 3.44 -5.89 1.99
N SER A 258 3.80 -6.64 3.04
CA SER A 258 3.75 -6.22 4.44
C SER A 258 4.63 -5.00 4.75
N MET A 259 5.65 -4.73 3.93
CA MET A 259 6.53 -3.57 4.08
C MET A 259 6.04 -2.34 3.28
N ALA A 260 4.99 -2.46 2.47
CA ALA A 260 4.48 -1.35 1.67
C ALA A 260 3.63 -0.40 2.53
N ASP A 261 3.95 0.89 2.51
CA ASP A 261 3.13 1.90 3.14
C ASP A 261 1.84 2.19 2.34
N ALA A 262 0.85 2.78 3.01
CA ALA A 262 -0.45 3.06 2.40
C ALA A 262 -0.40 4.05 1.23
N PHE A 263 0.56 5.00 1.20
CA PHE A 263 0.66 5.96 0.10
C PHE A 263 1.22 5.31 -1.16
N THR A 264 2.24 4.48 -1.02
CA THR A 264 2.83 3.73 -2.14
C THR A 264 1.84 2.69 -2.66
N LEU A 265 1.12 1.99 -1.77
CA LEU A 265 0.08 1.06 -2.19
C LEU A 265 -1.10 1.79 -2.88
N ALA A 266 -1.52 2.95 -2.36
CA ALA A 266 -2.53 3.78 -3.01
C ALA A 266 -2.09 4.26 -4.40
N ALA A 267 -0.82 4.64 -4.56
CA ALA A 267 -0.26 5.01 -5.85
C ALA A 267 -0.27 3.81 -6.82
N LEU A 268 0.13 2.63 -6.35
CA LEU A 268 0.09 1.39 -7.14
C LEU A 268 -1.31 1.11 -7.65
N VAL A 269 -2.31 0.99 -6.79
CA VAL A 269 -3.67 0.61 -7.22
C VAL A 269 -4.31 1.64 -8.16
N ARG A 270 -3.97 2.93 -8.02
CA ARG A 270 -4.42 4.00 -8.93
C ARG A 270 -3.75 3.94 -10.30
N ALA A 271 -2.50 3.50 -10.34
CA ALA A 271 -1.72 3.39 -11.56
C ALA A 271 -1.99 2.08 -12.34
N LEU A 272 -2.66 1.11 -11.72
CA LEU A 272 -2.97 -0.16 -12.37
C LEU A 272 -4.25 -0.08 -13.24
N PRO A 273 -4.23 -0.65 -14.46
CA PRO A 273 -5.44 -0.86 -15.26
C PRO A 273 -6.52 -1.63 -14.48
N ALA A 274 -7.79 -1.30 -14.74
CA ALA A 274 -8.93 -1.88 -14.01
C ALA A 274 -9.07 -3.40 -14.14
N ASP A 275 -8.51 -3.99 -15.20
CA ASP A 275 -8.53 -5.43 -15.49
C ASP A 275 -7.18 -6.12 -15.26
N ALA A 276 -6.17 -5.38 -14.81
CA ALA A 276 -4.90 -5.95 -14.39
C ALA A 276 -5.07 -6.74 -13.10
N THR A 277 -4.51 -7.95 -13.07
CA THR A 277 -4.43 -8.80 -11.89
C THR A 277 -3.36 -8.26 -10.94
N LEU A 278 -3.72 -8.05 -9.68
CA LEU A 278 -2.80 -7.67 -8.60
C LEU A 278 -2.59 -8.86 -7.65
N ILE A 279 -1.34 -9.26 -7.46
CA ILE A 279 -0.95 -10.32 -6.53
C ILE A 279 -0.07 -9.68 -5.44
N LEU A 280 -0.50 -9.81 -4.19
CA LEU A 280 0.23 -9.36 -3.02
C LEU A 280 0.81 -10.58 -2.31
N VAL A 281 2.11 -10.55 -2.00
CA VAL A 281 2.80 -11.63 -1.28
C VAL A 281 3.47 -11.04 -0.05
N GLY A 282 3.20 -11.60 1.13
CA GLY A 282 3.66 -11.04 2.42
C GLY A 282 3.67 -12.06 3.54
#